data_AF-A0A7V6M1E0-F1
#
_entry.id   AF-A0A7V6M1E0-F1
#
_cell.length_a   1.000
_cell.length_b   1.000
_cell.length_c   1.000
_cell.angle_alpha   90.00
_cell.angle_beta   90.00
_cell.angle_gamma   90.00
#
_symmetry.space_group_name_H-M   'P 1'
#
loop_
_entity.id
_entity.type
_entity.pdbx_description
1 polymer ?
#
loop_
_entity_poly.entity_id
_entity_poly.type
_entity_poly.pdbx_seq_one_letter_code
_entity_poly.pdbx_strand_id
1 'polypeptide(L)'
;MEQNKNGFIIDVLNILPEKIECFIQAPSLENLAIKEMLQKSDFDYFELLILDKNSKEIFIRQEFEASFSMYLQKIEIRKNDVLLFEGFDGCEYGIISKKVIIPEWFKEKYVPEICLVSDEW
;
A
#
# COMPACT_ATOMS: atom_id res chain seq x y z
N MET A 1 -12.86 -15.08 18.90
CA MET A 1 -12.21 -14.94 17.59
C MET A 1 -12.43 -13.51 17.14
N GLU A 2 -11.49 -12.61 17.41
CA GLU A 2 -11.54 -11.28 16.82
C GLU A 2 -11.35 -11.43 15.32
N GLN A 3 -12.40 -11.15 14.55
CA GLN A 3 -12.24 -10.91 13.12
C GLN A 3 -11.31 -9.70 13.00
N ASN A 4 -10.09 -9.89 12.51
CA ASN A 4 -9.19 -8.80 12.18
C ASN A 4 -9.90 -7.89 11.16
N LYS A 5 -10.50 -6.80 11.63
CA LYS A 5 -11.09 -5.73 10.81
C LYS A 5 -10.00 -4.78 10.35
N ASN A 6 -8.93 -5.32 9.80
CA ASN A 6 -7.90 -4.50 9.16
C ASN A 6 -8.52 -3.77 7.96
N GLY A 7 -8.09 -2.51 7.77
CA GLY A 7 -8.44 -1.72 6.59
C GLY A 7 -7.81 -2.30 5.32
N PHE A 8 -8.35 -1.92 4.16
CA PHE A 8 -7.94 -2.49 2.86
C PHE A 8 -6.43 -2.38 2.62
N ILE A 9 -5.82 -1.21 2.83
CA ILE A 9 -4.38 -1.03 2.65
C ILE A 9 -3.53 -1.89 3.58
N ILE A 10 -3.98 -2.13 4.83
CA ILE A 10 -3.28 -2.99 5.78
C ILE A 10 -3.31 -4.44 5.28
N ASP A 11 -4.46 -4.90 4.80
CA ASP A 11 -4.58 -6.25 4.26
C ASP A 11 -3.76 -6.43 2.98
N VAL A 12 -3.64 -5.39 2.14
CA VAL A 12 -2.71 -5.36 1.00
C VAL A 12 -1.26 -5.51 1.47
N LEU A 13 -0.82 -4.72 2.44
CA LEU A 13 0.56 -4.78 2.97
C LEU A 13 0.91 -6.15 3.57
N ASN A 14 -0.07 -6.85 4.13
CA ASN A 14 0.07 -8.18 4.73
C ASN A 14 0.24 -9.31 3.70
N ILE A 15 -0.30 -9.16 2.49
CA ILE A 15 -0.17 -10.17 1.43
C ILE A 15 0.99 -9.90 0.47
N LEU A 16 1.52 -8.68 0.48
CA LEU A 16 2.68 -8.31 -0.33
C LEU A 16 4.00 -8.80 0.28
N PRO A 17 5.01 -9.14 -0.54
CA PRO A 17 6.31 -9.58 -0.06
C PRO A 17 7.03 -8.51 0.78
N GLU A 18 8.13 -8.87 1.42
CA GLU A 18 9.03 -7.90 2.07
C GLU A 18 10.08 -7.36 1.10
N LYS A 19 10.73 -6.25 1.50
CA LYS A 19 11.81 -5.57 0.78
C LYS A 19 11.35 -5.16 -0.62
N ILE A 20 10.30 -4.35 -0.63
CA ILE A 20 9.68 -3.82 -1.83
C ILE A 20 9.67 -2.30 -1.79
N GLU A 21 9.61 -1.70 -2.97
CA GLU A 21 9.59 -0.26 -3.16
C GLU A 21 8.15 0.22 -3.14
N CYS A 22 7.87 1.25 -2.37
CA CYS A 22 6.56 1.84 -2.23
C CYS A 22 6.65 3.32 -2.61
N PHE A 23 6.14 3.65 -3.78
CA PHE A 23 6.08 5.00 -4.30
C PHE A 23 4.78 5.64 -3.81
N ILE A 24 4.89 6.76 -3.12
CA ILE A 24 3.80 7.44 -2.43
C ILE A 24 3.63 8.83 -3.03
N GLN A 25 2.42 9.13 -3.50
CA GLN A 25 2.00 10.47 -3.85
C GLN A 25 1.04 10.97 -2.77
N ALA A 26 1.53 11.86 -1.91
CA ALA A 26 0.77 12.40 -0.78
C ALA A 26 1.09 13.89 -0.55
N PRO A 27 0.64 14.80 -1.43
CA PRO A 27 1.04 16.22 -1.38
C PRO A 27 0.56 16.96 -0.13
N SER A 28 -0.47 16.45 0.53
CA SER A 28 -1.01 17.00 1.79
C SER A 28 -0.43 16.33 3.04
N LEU A 29 0.58 15.47 2.89
CA LEU A 29 1.19 14.78 4.00
C LEU A 29 2.05 15.72 4.85
N GLU A 30 1.50 16.12 5.98
CA GLU A 30 2.18 16.93 6.98
C GLU A 30 2.25 16.20 8.31
N ASN A 31 3.43 16.25 8.96
CA ASN A 31 3.63 15.86 10.36
C ASN A 31 3.24 14.41 10.73
N LEU A 32 3.80 13.40 10.04
CA LEU A 32 3.71 11.99 10.43
C LEU A 32 5.10 11.35 10.54
N ALA A 33 5.24 10.33 11.40
CA ALA A 33 6.50 9.59 11.56
C ALA A 33 6.97 8.94 10.25
N ILE A 34 6.03 8.57 9.37
CA ILE A 34 6.36 7.97 8.07
C ILE A 34 7.08 8.95 7.15
N LYS A 35 6.84 10.25 7.29
CA LYS A 35 7.46 11.29 6.45
C LYS A 35 8.98 11.32 6.60
N GLU A 36 9.49 11.03 7.80
CA GLU A 36 10.94 10.96 8.06
C GLU A 36 11.61 9.76 7.38
N MET A 37 10.81 8.77 6.95
CA MET A 37 11.28 7.57 6.26
C MET A 37 11.20 7.68 4.74
N LEU A 38 10.48 8.70 4.23
CA LEU A 38 10.32 8.94 2.82
C LEU A 38 11.63 9.48 2.21
N GLN A 39 11.95 8.97 1.04
CA GLN A 39 13.13 9.32 0.28
C GLN A 39 12.70 9.97 -1.04
N LYS A 40 13.58 10.77 -1.63
CA LYS A 40 13.34 11.27 -2.99
C LYS A 40 13.34 10.08 -3.96
N SER A 41 12.30 9.96 -4.78
CA SER A 41 12.26 8.99 -5.88
C SER A 41 12.76 9.61 -7.19
N ASP A 42 12.96 8.76 -8.20
CA ASP A 42 13.28 9.22 -9.57
C ASP A 42 12.07 9.82 -10.30
N PHE A 43 10.87 9.74 -9.71
CA PHE A 43 9.64 10.30 -10.26
C PHE A 43 9.27 11.60 -9.52
N ASP A 44 9.02 12.67 -10.27
CA ASP A 44 8.83 14.02 -9.72
C ASP A 44 7.69 14.17 -8.70
N TYR A 45 6.69 13.31 -8.76
CA TYR A 45 5.48 13.38 -7.92
C TYR A 45 5.39 12.27 -6.86
N PHE A 46 6.40 11.40 -6.79
CA PHE A 46 6.42 10.31 -5.83
C PHE A 46 7.59 10.43 -4.89
N GLU A 47 7.33 10.14 -3.63
CA GLU A 47 8.34 9.83 -2.64
C GLU A 47 8.48 8.31 -2.52
N LEU A 48 9.66 7.83 -2.14
CA LEU A 48 9.96 6.41 -2.01
C LEU A 48 10.02 6.00 -0.54
N LEU A 49 9.29 4.96 -0.19
CA LEU A 49 9.41 4.22 1.05
C LEU A 49 9.87 2.79 0.73
N ILE A 50 10.96 2.35 1.35
CA ILE A 50 11.35 0.93 1.28
C ILE A 50 10.55 0.17 2.33
N LEU A 51 9.66 -0.72 1.90
CA LEU A 51 8.83 -1.56 2.76
C LEU A 51 9.58 -2.84 3.16
N ASP A 52 10.30 -2.75 4.26
CA ASP A 52 10.77 -3.87 5.08
C ASP A 52 9.83 -4.11 6.28
N LYS A 53 10.21 -5.03 7.17
CA LYS A 53 9.40 -5.35 8.35
C LYS A 53 9.14 -4.12 9.24
N ASN A 54 10.16 -3.33 9.53
CA ASN A 54 10.06 -2.20 10.46
C ASN A 54 9.22 -1.05 9.88
N SER A 55 9.47 -0.71 8.61
CA SER A 55 8.69 0.32 7.90
C SER A 55 7.24 -0.07 7.68
N LYS A 56 6.93 -1.35 7.42
CA LYS A 56 5.55 -1.85 7.38
C LYS A 56 4.85 -1.70 8.73
N GLU A 57 5.52 -2.06 9.83
CA GLU A 57 4.95 -1.89 11.18
C GLU A 57 4.66 -0.42 11.49
N ILE A 58 5.56 0.49 11.10
CA ILE A 58 5.35 1.93 11.26
C ILE A 58 4.20 2.42 10.37
N PHE A 59 4.13 1.98 9.10
CA PHE A 59 3.02 2.32 8.21
C PHE A 59 1.68 1.90 8.83
N ILE A 60 1.56 0.64 9.25
CA ILE A 60 0.34 0.10 9.85
C ILE A 60 -0.03 0.87 11.12
N ARG A 61 0.95 1.21 11.96
CA ARG A 61 0.70 2.03 13.15
C ARG A 61 0.17 3.42 12.78
N GLN A 62 0.78 4.10 11.81
CA GLN A 62 0.31 5.41 11.35
C GLN A 62 -1.08 5.35 10.70
N GLU A 63 -1.41 4.23 10.06
CA GLU A 63 -2.76 3.99 9.57
C GLU A 63 -3.77 3.92 10.72
N PHE A 64 -3.47 3.20 11.79
CA PHE A 64 -4.37 3.10 12.94
C PHE A 64 -4.46 4.39 13.77
N GLU A 65 -3.35 5.10 13.95
CA GLU A 65 -3.27 6.26 14.84
C GLU A 65 -3.67 7.57 14.17
N ALA A 66 -3.43 7.70 12.86
CA ALA A 66 -3.53 8.96 12.13
C ALA A 66 -4.21 8.83 10.77
N SER A 67 -4.78 7.67 10.45
CA SER A 67 -5.46 7.40 9.17
C SER A 67 -4.58 7.76 7.98
N PHE A 68 -3.30 7.41 8.01
CA PHE A 68 -2.29 7.82 7.01
C PHE A 68 -2.78 7.71 5.56
N SER A 69 -3.50 6.63 5.24
CA SER A 69 -4.09 6.39 3.93
C SER A 69 -4.88 7.58 3.41
N MET A 70 -5.60 8.34 4.24
CA MET A 70 -6.40 9.50 3.82
C MET A 70 -5.61 10.61 3.11
N TYR A 71 -4.29 10.66 3.31
CA TYR A 71 -3.41 11.65 2.67
C TYR A 71 -2.85 11.16 1.33
N LEU A 72 -3.03 9.88 1.02
CA LEU A 72 -2.54 9.26 -0.21
C LEU A 72 -3.46 9.60 -1.36
N GLN A 73 -2.93 10.30 -2.37
CA GLN A 73 -3.61 10.38 -3.67
C GLN A 73 -3.38 9.11 -4.47
N LYS A 74 -2.16 8.59 -4.40
CA LYS A 74 -1.76 7.39 -5.11
C LYS A 74 -0.63 6.66 -4.39
N ILE A 75 -0.64 5.33 -4.47
CA ILE A 75 0.44 4.46 -4.03
C ILE A 75 0.76 3.44 -5.13
N GLU A 76 2.04 3.21 -5.38
CA GLU A 76 2.50 2.13 -6.25
C GLU A 76 3.51 1.27 -5.50
N ILE A 77 3.23 -0.03 -5.41
CA ILE A 77 4.13 -0.96 -4.74
C ILE A 77 4.76 -1.87 -5.79
N ARG A 78 6.10 -1.82 -5.86
CA ARG A 78 6.92 -2.46 -6.89
C ARG A 78 7.97 -3.37 -6.28
N LYS A 79 8.36 -4.40 -7.03
CA LYS A 79 9.52 -5.24 -6.70
C LYS A 79 10.33 -5.50 -7.96
N ASN A 80 11.55 -4.98 -8.01
CA ASN A 80 12.44 -5.07 -9.17
C ASN A 80 11.70 -4.59 -10.44
N ASP A 81 11.17 -3.36 -10.40
CA ASP A 81 10.38 -2.72 -11.45
C ASP A 81 9.02 -3.35 -11.79
N VAL A 82 8.69 -4.52 -11.22
CA VAL A 82 7.37 -5.14 -11.41
C VAL A 82 6.36 -4.50 -10.48
N LEU A 83 5.30 -3.92 -11.03
CA LEU A 83 4.17 -3.42 -10.25
C LEU A 83 3.37 -4.59 -9.65
N LEU A 84 3.24 -4.57 -8.33
CA LEU A 84 2.52 -5.57 -7.55
C LEU A 84 1.15 -5.07 -7.11
N PHE A 85 1.06 -3.78 -6.79
CA PHE A 85 -0.17 -3.15 -6.36
C PHE A 85 -0.16 -1.66 -6.70
N GLU A 86 -1.33 -1.14 -7.05
CA GLU A 86 -1.59 0.29 -7.19
C GLU A 86 -2.87 0.63 -6.41
N GLY A 87 -2.83 1.69 -5.62
CA GLY A 87 -3.98 2.16 -4.84
C GLY A 87 -4.22 3.65 -5.06
N PHE A 88 -5.47 4.06 -4.93
CA PHE A 88 -5.95 5.40 -5.28
C PHE A 88 -6.89 5.95 -4.22
N ASP A 89 -7.04 7.29 -4.20
CA ASP A 89 -8.02 8.02 -3.38
C ASP A 89 -8.06 7.52 -1.94
N GLY A 90 -6.96 7.68 -1.25
CA GLY A 90 -6.80 7.20 0.11
C GLY A 90 -6.69 5.68 0.24
N CYS A 91 -6.34 4.99 -0.84
CA CYS A 91 -6.43 3.53 -0.93
C CYS A 91 -7.84 3.03 -0.58
N GLU A 92 -8.88 3.71 -1.05
CA GLU A 92 -10.26 3.20 -0.98
C GLU A 92 -10.52 2.12 -2.03
N TYR A 93 -9.76 2.15 -3.13
CA TYR A 93 -9.75 1.12 -4.16
C TYR A 93 -8.34 0.91 -4.71
N GLY A 94 -8.14 -0.21 -5.40
CA GLY A 94 -6.84 -0.53 -5.99
C GLY A 94 -6.87 -1.64 -7.02
N ILE A 95 -5.70 -1.91 -7.59
CA ILE A 95 -5.46 -2.97 -8.54
C ILE A 95 -4.28 -3.78 -8.06
N ILE A 96 -4.47 -5.08 -7.88
CA ILE A 96 -3.43 -6.01 -7.49
C ILE A 96 -3.00 -6.87 -8.68
N SER A 97 -1.70 -7.06 -8.84
CA SER A 97 -1.14 -7.89 -9.89
C SER A 97 -1.38 -9.37 -9.61
N LYS A 98 -1.75 -10.15 -10.63
CA LYS A 98 -1.80 -11.63 -10.52
C LYS A 98 -0.47 -12.29 -10.16
N LYS A 99 0.65 -11.54 -10.25
CA LYS A 99 1.98 -11.99 -9.85
C LYS A 99 2.11 -12.10 -8.32
N VAL A 100 1.19 -11.51 -7.56
CA VAL A 100 1.07 -11.69 -6.11
C VAL A 100 0.31 -12.97 -5.80
N ILE A 101 0.73 -13.72 -4.78
CA ILE A 101 -0.07 -14.84 -4.25
C ILE A 101 -1.23 -14.22 -3.45
N ILE A 102 -2.39 -14.07 -4.08
CA ILE A 102 -3.58 -13.48 -3.46
C ILE A 102 -4.35 -14.58 -2.71
N PRO A 103 -4.43 -14.54 -1.36
CA PRO A 103 -5.16 -15.52 -0.59
C PRO A 103 -6.68 -15.44 -0.85
N GLU A 104 -7.41 -16.56 -0.69
CA GLU A 104 -8.86 -16.53 -0.94
C GLU A 104 -9.63 -15.59 -0.04
N TRP A 105 -9.26 -15.50 1.24
CA TRP A 105 -9.91 -14.56 2.16
C TRP A 105 -9.82 -13.10 1.68
N PHE A 106 -8.75 -12.75 0.96
CA PHE A 106 -8.58 -11.40 0.42
C PHE A 106 -9.49 -11.20 -0.79
N LYS A 107 -9.59 -12.20 -1.66
CA LYS A 107 -10.48 -12.16 -2.82
C LYS A 107 -11.94 -12.05 -2.39
N GLU A 108 -12.38 -12.90 -1.46
CA GLU A 108 -13.74 -12.87 -0.91
C GLU A 108 -14.12 -11.54 -0.26
N LYS A 109 -13.13 -10.82 0.31
CA LYS A 109 -13.36 -9.57 1.02
C LYS A 109 -13.33 -8.33 0.11
N TYR A 110 -12.52 -8.34 -0.95
CA TYR A 110 -12.20 -7.12 -1.71
C TYR A 110 -12.40 -7.23 -3.22
N VAL A 111 -12.43 -8.42 -3.80
CA VAL A 111 -12.47 -8.60 -5.26
C VAL A 111 -13.88 -9.01 -5.69
N PRO A 112 -14.47 -8.36 -6.71
CA PRO A 112 -13.91 -7.28 -7.54
C PRO A 112 -14.25 -5.86 -7.07
N GLU A 113 -15.02 -5.66 -6.00
CA GLU A 113 -15.66 -4.38 -5.69
C GLU A 113 -14.69 -3.28 -5.28
N ILE A 114 -13.68 -3.63 -4.48
CA ILE A 114 -12.69 -2.69 -3.90
C ILE A 114 -11.34 -2.85 -4.62
N CYS A 115 -11.00 -4.08 -5.01
CA CYS A 115 -9.73 -4.41 -5.62
C CYS A 115 -9.95 -5.19 -6.91
N LEU A 116 -9.40 -4.70 -8.02
CA LEU A 116 -9.35 -5.43 -9.27
C LEU A 116 -8.08 -6.28 -9.33
N VAL A 117 -8.16 -7.44 -9.98
CA VAL A 117 -6.99 -8.26 -10.28
C VAL A 117 -6.59 -7.99 -11.73
N SER A 118 -5.37 -7.50 -11.95
CA SER A 118 -4.86 -7.28 -13.31
C SER A 118 -3.96 -8.42 -13.76
N ASP A 119 -4.21 -8.83 -15.01
CA ASP A 119 -3.44 -9.81 -15.74
C ASP A 119 -2.22 -9.21 -16.47
N GLU A 120 -2.18 -7.88 -16.63
CA GLU A 120 -1.23 -7.15 -17.48
C GLU A 120 -0.57 -5.99 -16.70
N TRP A 121 0.74 -6.12 -16.48
CA TRP A 121 1.67 -5.10 -16.00
C TRP A 121 3.09 -5.42 -16.49
#